data_AF-A0A6M0L1V3-F1
#
_entry.id   AF-A0A6M0L1V3-F1
#
_cell.length_a   1.000
_cell.length_b   1.000
_cell.length_c   1.000
_cell.angle_alpha   90.00
_cell.angle_beta   90.00
_cell.angle_gamma   90.00
#
_symmetry.space_group_name_H-M   'P 1'
#
loop_
_entity.id
_entity.type
_entity.pdbx_description
1 polymer ?
#
loop_
_entity_poly.entity_id
_entity_poly.type
_entity_poly.pdbx_seq_one_letter_code
_entity_poly.pdbx_strand_id
1 'polypeptide(L)'
;MKNIIQTVALITPLLFIGCGDGLDNPEESVKGGELVVDFSAVQMKKSLMAKGAVTDSTTVFGYKAYKVPYTTTDEEGVEVEASGLFVIPTGMPPAVGQIGLSMVSDDHGTIFANLDAPTTGAVTYGTPIGSSILLTSIGGFATLQPDYIGFGDSNDHYHPFILKKSLASASIDFIKAVKTFATDNSIKLNEQLFLTGYSEGGYAAMATLQKIEAEGELTVTMAAPMAGPYDLNVTAFGVLSQPTLSVPSFMANIGYAYGEAYGKELSTIINEPYASKLPTLFDGSIARDLIDPELTTKTAGDDGLFTATFAGNFFASSEHWFREAVVENSVHAWVPKTSVRLVHCKSDDVIPYGIAQITEGTMKAMGAEDVALIPVEATLGLPETIGHSECGTPAYQLTTKMFADVRKATIGY
;
A
#
# COMPACT_ATOMS: atom_id res chain seq x y z
N MET A 1 -13.64 18.37 -35.62
CA MET A 1 -13.94 17.87 -34.25
C MET A 1 -12.59 17.48 -33.67
N LYS A 2 -12.16 18.21 -32.63
CA LYS A 2 -10.77 18.26 -32.16
C LYS A 2 -10.43 16.98 -31.38
N ASN A 3 -9.35 16.33 -31.80
CA ASN A 3 -8.65 15.31 -31.02
C ASN A 3 -8.16 15.93 -29.71
N ILE A 4 -8.67 15.45 -28.59
CA ILE A 4 -8.08 15.69 -27.27
C ILE A 4 -7.34 14.39 -26.93
N ILE A 5 -6.05 14.37 -27.24
CA ILE A 5 -5.11 13.43 -26.66
C ILE A 5 -4.97 13.89 -25.21
N GLN A 6 -5.61 13.19 -24.27
CA GLN A 6 -5.34 13.37 -22.84
C GLN A 6 -3.97 12.77 -22.57
N THR A 7 -2.96 13.63 -22.55
CA THR A 7 -1.68 13.34 -21.93
C THR A 7 -1.94 13.16 -20.44
N VAL A 8 -1.98 11.91 -19.97
CA VAL A 8 -1.83 11.61 -18.55
C VAL A 8 -0.42 12.01 -18.19
N ALA A 9 -0.25 13.23 -17.69
CA ALA A 9 1.01 13.70 -17.17
C ALA A 9 1.26 12.94 -15.86
N LEU A 10 2.27 12.07 -15.88
CA LEU A 10 2.85 11.48 -14.67
C LEU A 10 3.15 12.62 -13.68
N ILE A 11 2.38 12.69 -12.59
CA ILE A 11 2.93 13.23 -11.36
C ILE A 11 3.72 12.07 -10.77
N THR A 12 5.02 12.11 -11.01
CA THR A 12 6.01 11.34 -10.28
C THR A 12 5.61 11.39 -8.80
N PRO A 13 5.52 10.26 -8.06
CA PRO A 13 5.42 10.34 -6.61
C PRO A 13 6.55 11.28 -6.20
N LEU A 14 6.24 12.29 -5.38
CA LEU A 14 7.20 13.30 -4.94
C LEU A 14 8.50 12.58 -4.55
N LEU A 15 9.42 12.50 -5.52
CA LEU A 15 10.69 11.83 -5.35
C LEU A 15 11.41 12.82 -4.46
N PHE A 16 11.36 12.57 -3.16
CA PHE A 16 12.22 13.20 -2.17
C PHE A 16 13.64 12.70 -2.37
N ILE A 17 14.15 12.76 -3.62
CA ILE A 17 15.57 12.65 -3.93
C ILE A 17 16.18 13.92 -3.32
N GLY A 18 16.61 13.81 -2.07
CA GLY A 18 17.68 14.65 -1.59
C GLY A 18 18.91 14.28 -2.40
N CYS A 19 19.23 15.04 -3.45
CA CYS A 19 20.58 14.99 -4.00
C CYS A 19 21.52 15.45 -2.89
N GLY A 20 22.21 14.49 -2.25
CA GLY A 20 23.18 14.75 -1.21
C GLY A 20 24.50 14.10 -1.58
N ASP A 21 25.43 14.89 -2.11
CA ASP A 21 26.86 14.58 -1.96
C ASP A 21 27.15 14.39 -0.46
N GLY A 22 27.64 13.21 -0.07
CA GLY A 22 27.96 12.87 1.33
C GLY A 22 27.12 11.75 1.97
N LEU A 23 26.59 10.81 1.18
CA LEU A 23 26.01 9.56 1.68
C LEU A 23 27.15 8.60 2.07
N ASP A 24 27.76 8.81 3.24
CA ASP A 24 28.54 7.74 3.84
C ASP A 24 27.60 6.59 4.18
N ASN A 25 27.95 5.36 3.81
CA ASN A 25 27.22 4.18 4.27
C ASN A 25 27.20 4.20 5.79
N PRO A 26 26.03 4.13 6.43
CA PRO A 26 25.96 4.27 7.87
C PRO A 26 26.70 3.10 8.55
N GLU A 27 27.73 3.40 9.34
CA GLU A 27 28.59 2.41 10.02
C GLU A 27 27.97 1.79 11.29
N GLU A 28 26.69 2.07 11.58
CA GLU A 28 26.03 1.57 12.79
C GLU A 28 25.67 0.08 12.67
N SER A 29 26.25 -0.73 13.54
CA SER A 29 25.87 -2.14 13.66
C SER A 29 24.55 -2.26 14.45
N VAL A 30 23.57 -2.91 13.83
CA VAL A 30 22.29 -3.28 14.45
C VAL A 30 22.09 -4.80 14.48
N LYS A 31 21.25 -5.29 15.37
CA LYS A 31 20.89 -6.71 15.46
C LYS A 31 19.63 -7.00 14.65
N GLY A 32 19.66 -8.06 13.83
CA GLY A 32 18.48 -8.56 13.12
C GLY A 32 18.01 -7.67 11.95
N GLY A 33 18.91 -6.90 11.34
CA GLY A 33 18.62 -6.04 10.19
C GLY A 33 19.82 -5.21 9.78
N GLU A 34 19.59 -4.20 8.95
CA GLU A 34 20.63 -3.32 8.40
C GLU A 34 20.16 -1.86 8.44
N LEU A 35 20.99 -0.94 8.93
CA LEU A 35 20.74 0.49 8.75
C LEU A 35 21.07 0.85 7.30
N VAL A 36 20.08 1.31 6.54
CA VAL A 36 20.23 1.59 5.11
C VAL A 36 20.23 3.08 4.80
N VAL A 37 19.62 3.91 5.65
CA VAL A 37 19.65 5.38 5.53
C VAL A 37 19.70 6.03 6.90
N ASP A 38 20.56 7.04 7.08
CA ASP A 38 20.53 7.98 8.21
C ASP A 38 20.53 9.41 7.65
N PHE A 39 19.45 10.15 7.92
CA PHE A 39 19.21 11.46 7.32
C PHE A 39 18.86 12.51 8.38
N SER A 40 19.59 13.64 8.37
CA SER A 40 19.44 14.65 9.41
C SER A 40 18.18 15.50 9.26
N ALA A 41 17.61 15.94 10.40
CA ALA A 41 16.48 16.87 10.44
C ALA A 41 16.75 18.18 9.69
N VAL A 42 17.99 18.68 9.74
CA VAL A 42 18.41 19.93 9.09
C VAL A 42 18.35 19.79 7.58
N GLN A 43 18.93 18.71 7.03
CA GLN A 43 18.88 18.43 5.59
C GLN A 43 17.45 18.18 5.13
N MET A 44 16.65 17.45 5.93
CA MET A 44 15.25 17.16 5.60
C MET A 44 14.43 18.44 5.54
N LYS A 45 14.52 19.29 6.56
CA LYS A 45 13.83 20.60 6.58
C LYS A 45 14.23 21.47 5.39
N LYS A 46 15.53 21.56 5.09
CA LYS A 46 16.03 22.31 3.92
C LYS A 46 15.44 21.79 2.62
N SER A 47 15.41 20.46 2.43
CA SER A 47 14.84 19.82 1.24
C SER A 47 13.34 20.12 1.09
N LEU A 48 12.58 19.95 2.17
CA LEU A 48 11.14 20.20 2.18
C LEU A 48 10.78 21.69 1.96
N MET A 49 11.56 22.61 2.54
CA MET A 49 11.38 24.05 2.31
C MET A 49 11.68 24.44 0.87
N ALA A 50 12.75 23.89 0.27
CA ALA A 50 13.09 24.15 -1.13
C ALA A 50 11.98 23.72 -2.10
N LYS A 51 11.19 22.71 -1.71
CA LYS A 51 10.02 22.22 -2.44
C LYS A 51 8.71 22.94 -2.09
N GLY A 52 8.75 23.91 -1.16
CA GLY A 52 7.56 24.62 -0.67
C GLY A 52 6.60 23.76 0.15
N ALA A 53 7.03 22.57 0.59
CA ALA A 53 6.18 21.63 1.33
C ALA A 53 6.02 22.02 2.81
N VAL A 54 6.99 22.77 3.36
CA VAL A 54 7.00 23.22 4.76
C VAL A 54 7.57 24.63 4.87
N THR A 55 7.30 25.29 6.00
CA THR A 55 7.83 26.62 6.35
C THR A 55 8.94 26.54 7.41
N ASP A 56 9.61 27.66 7.66
CA ASP A 56 10.58 27.79 8.76
C ASP A 56 10.00 27.46 10.13
N SER A 57 8.69 27.66 10.34
CA SER A 57 8.02 27.35 11.61
C SER A 57 7.58 25.89 11.72
N THR A 58 7.66 25.11 10.64
CA THR A 58 7.27 23.70 10.65
C THR A 58 8.33 22.87 11.37
N THR A 59 7.90 22.03 12.32
CA THR A 59 8.76 21.03 12.93
C THR A 59 8.96 19.88 11.94
N VAL A 60 10.22 19.51 11.72
CA VAL A 60 10.62 18.43 10.82
C VAL A 60 11.67 17.60 11.54
N PHE A 61 11.48 16.29 11.54
CA PHE A 61 12.40 15.33 12.14
C PHE A 61 13.36 14.77 11.08
N GLY A 62 14.53 14.33 11.54
CA GLY A 62 15.37 13.45 10.72
C GLY A 62 14.81 12.04 10.76
N TYR A 63 15.50 11.09 10.15
CA TYR A 63 15.13 9.69 10.27
C TYR A 63 16.31 8.74 10.13
N LYS A 64 16.12 7.54 10.66
CA LYS A 64 16.89 6.35 10.31
C LYS A 64 15.95 5.34 9.67
N ALA A 65 16.41 4.68 8.61
CA ALA A 65 15.66 3.63 7.92
C ALA A 65 16.44 2.33 7.98
N TYR A 66 15.78 1.28 8.46
CA TYR A 66 16.35 -0.04 8.61
C TYR A 66 15.66 -1.01 7.65
N LYS A 67 16.44 -1.82 6.95
CA LYS A 67 15.93 -3.03 6.30
C LYS A 67 15.88 -4.14 7.35
N VAL A 68 14.70 -4.72 7.55
CA VAL A 68 14.47 -5.77 8.56
C VAL A 68 13.95 -7.03 7.84
N PRO A 69 14.70 -8.15 7.85
CA PRO A 69 14.21 -9.42 7.34
C PRO A 69 13.19 -10.05 8.29
N TYR A 70 12.26 -10.82 7.75
CA TYR A 70 11.26 -11.57 8.52
C TYR A 70 10.72 -12.75 7.70
N THR A 71 10.21 -13.76 8.38
CA THR A 71 9.51 -14.89 7.75
C THR A 71 8.01 -14.63 7.79
N THR A 72 7.32 -14.91 6.70
CA THR A 72 5.85 -14.84 6.56
C THR A 72 5.33 -16.09 5.84
N THR A 73 4.04 -16.13 5.48
CA THR A 73 3.43 -17.23 4.73
C THR A 73 2.61 -16.77 3.53
N ASP A 74 2.66 -17.54 2.46
CA ASP A 74 1.90 -17.32 1.22
C ASP A 74 0.45 -17.85 1.28
N GLU A 75 -0.24 -17.88 0.13
CA GLU A 75 -1.62 -18.35 0.00
C GLU A 75 -1.78 -19.83 0.37
N GLU A 76 -0.76 -20.64 0.11
CA GLU A 76 -0.67 -22.06 0.42
C GLU A 76 -0.24 -22.34 1.87
N GLY A 77 0.29 -21.33 2.56
CA GLY A 77 0.82 -21.44 3.93
C GLY A 77 2.28 -21.91 3.99
N VAL A 78 2.99 -21.83 2.87
CA VAL A 78 4.44 -22.07 2.80
C VAL A 78 5.17 -20.85 3.35
N GLU A 79 6.24 -21.10 4.11
CA GLU A 79 7.09 -20.04 4.66
C GLU A 79 7.87 -19.33 3.55
N VAL A 80 7.88 -17.99 3.61
CA VAL A 80 8.62 -17.12 2.69
C VAL A 80 9.48 -16.16 3.51
N GLU A 81 10.76 -16.08 3.18
CA GLU A 81 11.67 -15.06 3.71
C GLU A 81 11.45 -13.75 2.95
N ALA A 82 11.04 -12.71 3.68
CA ALA A 82 10.70 -11.41 3.14
C ALA A 82 11.46 -10.29 3.85
N SER A 83 11.32 -9.07 3.34
CA SER A 83 11.92 -7.87 3.93
C SER A 83 10.92 -6.73 4.02
N GLY A 84 11.21 -5.78 4.91
CA GLY A 84 10.45 -4.55 5.01
C GLY A 84 11.30 -3.42 5.56
N LEU A 85 10.85 -2.20 5.32
CA LEU A 85 11.52 -0.98 5.73
C LEU A 85 10.92 -0.44 7.03
N PHE A 86 11.77 -0.28 8.04
CA PHE A 86 11.41 0.31 9.32
C PHE A 86 12.06 1.69 9.46
N VAL A 87 11.27 2.76 9.42
CA VAL A 87 11.74 4.14 9.41
C VAL A 87 11.35 4.84 10.71
N ILE A 88 12.34 5.27 11.49
CA ILE A 88 12.10 5.96 12.78
C ILE A 88 12.50 7.44 12.69
N PRO A 89 11.78 8.34 13.40
CA PRO A 89 12.15 9.74 13.44
C PRO A 89 13.30 9.97 14.41
N THR A 90 14.20 10.89 14.06
CA THR A 90 15.33 11.32 14.91
C THR A 90 15.22 12.81 15.24
N GLY A 91 15.86 13.21 16.34
CA GLY A 91 15.75 14.60 16.84
C GLY A 91 14.40 14.91 17.50
N MET A 92 13.67 13.88 17.93
CA MET A 92 12.41 14.03 18.66
C MET A 92 12.64 14.68 20.04
N PRO A 93 11.64 15.39 20.62
CA PRO A 93 11.75 15.94 21.96
C PRO A 93 12.05 14.86 23.02
N PRO A 94 12.85 15.14 24.08
CA PRO A 94 13.21 14.15 25.09
C PRO A 94 12.04 13.43 25.76
N ALA A 95 10.89 14.10 25.88
CA ALA A 95 9.66 13.51 26.42
C ALA A 95 9.18 12.29 25.60
N VAL A 96 9.35 12.32 24.27
CA VAL A 96 9.00 11.20 23.39
C VAL A 96 9.90 10.01 23.64
N GLY A 97 11.19 10.22 23.91
CA GLY A 97 12.11 9.15 24.28
C GLY A 97 11.69 8.40 25.55
N GLN A 98 10.93 9.04 26.44
CA GLN A 98 10.37 8.40 27.63
C GLN A 98 9.06 7.66 27.35
N ILE A 99 8.21 8.18 26.47
CA ILE A 99 6.91 7.59 26.13
C ILE A 99 7.07 6.41 25.15
N GLY A 100 7.99 6.52 24.19
CA GLY A 100 8.15 5.62 23.06
C GLY A 100 7.43 6.13 21.80
N LEU A 101 7.89 5.65 20.65
CA LEU A 101 7.37 6.02 19.33
C LEU A 101 6.06 5.28 19.05
N SER A 102 5.04 6.01 18.59
CA SER A 102 3.83 5.41 18.03
C SER A 102 4.11 4.88 16.63
N MET A 103 3.56 3.71 16.31
CA MET A 103 3.82 3.02 15.04
C MET A 103 2.71 3.26 14.02
N VAL A 104 3.09 3.35 12.74
CA VAL A 104 2.18 3.28 11.60
C VAL A 104 2.66 2.16 10.70
N SER A 105 1.85 1.11 10.52
CA SER A 105 2.02 0.18 9.41
C SER A 105 1.41 0.82 8.17
N ASP A 106 2.26 1.08 7.18
CA ASP A 106 1.88 1.64 5.90
C ASP A 106 2.15 0.63 4.79
N ASP A 107 1.07 0.04 4.33
CA ASP A 107 1.02 -0.92 3.24
C ASP A 107 1.08 -0.17 1.90
N HIS A 108 2.05 -0.47 1.04
CA HIS A 108 2.25 0.27 -0.20
C HIS A 108 1.23 -0.10 -1.29
N GLY A 109 1.00 0.83 -2.22
CA GLY A 109 0.20 0.58 -3.42
C GLY A 109 0.93 -0.28 -4.45
N THR A 110 0.30 -0.51 -5.59
CA THR A 110 0.82 -1.44 -6.61
C THR A 110 2.16 -1.00 -7.17
N ILE A 111 3.14 -1.90 -7.07
CA ILE A 111 4.45 -1.80 -7.70
C ILE A 111 4.65 -2.98 -8.65
N PHE A 112 5.57 -2.83 -9.61
CA PHE A 112 5.91 -3.88 -10.57
C PHE A 112 7.41 -4.13 -10.62
N ALA A 113 8.22 -3.08 -10.52
CA ALA A 113 9.66 -3.24 -10.42
C ALA A 113 10.07 -3.44 -8.97
N ASN A 114 11.00 -4.37 -8.71
CA ASN A 114 11.58 -4.57 -7.40
C ASN A 114 12.28 -3.32 -6.86
N LEU A 115 12.73 -2.45 -7.78
CA LEU A 115 13.33 -1.16 -7.45
C LEU A 115 12.36 -0.23 -6.70
N ASP A 116 11.05 -0.41 -6.89
CA ASP A 116 10.01 0.38 -6.23
C ASP A 116 9.65 -0.17 -4.84
N ALA A 117 10.17 -1.36 -4.46
CA ALA A 117 9.98 -1.93 -3.13
C ALA A 117 10.59 -1.01 -2.05
N PRO A 118 9.92 -0.81 -0.90
CA PRO A 118 10.42 0.06 0.17
C PRO A 118 11.90 -0.13 0.52
N THR A 119 12.37 -1.37 0.72
CA THR A 119 13.77 -1.64 1.08
C THR A 119 14.74 -1.42 -0.07
N THR A 120 14.46 -1.98 -1.25
CA THR A 120 15.30 -1.84 -2.44
C THR A 120 15.45 -0.37 -2.85
N GLY A 121 14.34 0.36 -2.83
CA GLY A 121 14.31 1.79 -3.11
C GLY A 121 15.13 2.60 -2.12
N ALA A 122 14.97 2.33 -0.82
CA ALA A 122 15.74 3.02 0.22
C ALA A 122 17.25 2.82 0.07
N VAL A 123 17.68 1.57 -0.18
CA VAL A 123 19.09 1.22 -0.41
C VAL A 123 19.62 1.90 -1.67
N THR A 124 18.86 1.83 -2.77
CA THR A 124 19.32 2.31 -4.08
C THR A 124 19.41 3.83 -4.14
N TYR A 125 18.44 4.54 -3.57
CA TYR A 125 18.36 5.99 -3.67
C TYR A 125 18.92 6.72 -2.44
N GLY A 126 19.32 6.00 -1.39
CA GLY A 126 19.75 6.60 -0.13
C GLY A 126 18.65 7.38 0.60
N THR A 127 17.39 7.05 0.34
CA THR A 127 16.21 7.69 0.95
C THR A 127 14.98 6.79 0.85
N PRO A 128 14.13 6.69 1.90
CA PRO A 128 12.83 6.06 1.79
C PRO A 128 12.00 6.68 0.65
N ILE A 129 11.26 5.84 -0.07
CA ILE A 129 10.32 6.27 -1.12
C ILE A 129 8.94 6.48 -0.49
N GLY A 130 8.17 7.41 -1.05
CA GLY A 130 6.74 7.53 -0.79
C GLY A 130 6.37 8.20 0.54
N SER A 131 5.41 7.61 1.23
CA SER A 131 4.70 8.09 2.43
C SER A 131 5.57 8.23 3.69
N SER A 132 6.68 7.50 3.78
CA SER A 132 7.59 7.50 4.94
C SER A 132 8.06 8.91 5.34
N ILE A 133 8.28 9.79 4.36
CA ILE A 133 8.66 11.18 4.65
C ILE A 133 7.54 11.95 5.36
N LEU A 134 6.28 11.74 4.96
CA LEU A 134 5.14 12.38 5.61
C LEU A 134 4.88 11.77 6.99
N LEU A 135 4.82 10.45 7.10
CA LEU A 135 4.50 9.76 8.35
C LEU A 135 5.61 9.94 9.40
N THR A 136 6.87 9.80 9.01
CA THR A 136 8.01 9.88 9.93
C THR A 136 8.50 11.30 10.13
N SER A 137 8.94 11.99 9.07
CA SER A 137 9.61 13.29 9.21
C SER A 137 8.66 14.43 9.60
N ILE A 138 7.38 14.34 9.22
CA ILE A 138 6.35 15.33 9.58
C ILE A 138 5.45 14.81 10.70
N GLY A 139 4.95 13.59 10.57
CA GLY A 139 4.06 12.98 11.55
C GLY A 139 4.76 12.55 12.84
N GLY A 140 6.07 12.30 12.81
CA GLY A 140 6.82 11.83 13.97
C GLY A 140 6.47 10.39 14.38
N PHE A 141 6.01 9.56 13.44
CA PHE A 141 5.71 8.15 13.67
C PHE A 141 6.90 7.26 13.33
N ALA A 142 6.99 6.12 14.00
CA ALA A 142 7.76 4.98 13.51
C ALA A 142 6.96 4.31 12.38
N THR A 143 7.43 4.39 11.14
CA THR A 143 6.73 3.88 9.96
C THR A 143 7.28 2.51 9.59
N LEU A 144 6.38 1.55 9.36
CA LEU A 144 6.67 0.18 8.98
C LEU A 144 6.09 -0.07 7.59
N GLN A 145 6.92 -0.41 6.61
CA GLN A 145 6.51 -0.67 5.24
C GLN A 145 7.01 -2.06 4.81
N PRO A 146 6.18 -3.11 4.88
CA PRO A 146 6.56 -4.41 4.31
C PRO A 146 6.76 -4.26 2.79
N ASP A 147 7.72 -5.00 2.22
CA ASP A 147 7.88 -5.03 0.74
C ASP A 147 6.79 -5.88 0.06
N TYR A 148 6.03 -6.66 0.85
CA TYR A 148 5.23 -7.81 0.42
C TYR A 148 6.04 -8.98 -0.14
N ILE A 149 5.38 -10.14 -0.21
CA ILE A 149 5.89 -11.30 -0.94
C ILE A 149 5.97 -10.95 -2.43
N GLY A 150 7.08 -11.33 -3.08
CA GLY A 150 7.36 -11.06 -4.49
C GLY A 150 8.18 -9.80 -4.74
N PHE A 151 8.60 -9.11 -3.69
CA PHE A 151 9.51 -7.96 -3.76
C PHE A 151 10.54 -7.99 -2.62
N GLY A 152 11.48 -7.05 -2.66
CA GLY A 152 12.60 -6.97 -1.73
C GLY A 152 13.42 -8.26 -1.78
N ASP A 153 13.61 -8.89 -0.62
CA ASP A 153 14.33 -10.15 -0.47
C ASP A 153 13.54 -11.38 -0.98
N SER A 154 12.25 -11.22 -1.30
CA SER A 154 11.37 -12.29 -1.81
C SER A 154 11.05 -12.16 -3.31
N ASN A 155 11.87 -11.42 -4.07
CA ASN A 155 11.61 -11.13 -5.49
C ASN A 155 11.71 -12.35 -6.43
N ASP A 156 12.13 -13.52 -5.92
CA ASP A 156 12.06 -14.78 -6.65
C ASP A 156 10.68 -15.45 -6.55
N HIS A 157 9.79 -14.91 -5.72
CA HIS A 157 8.39 -15.31 -5.61
C HIS A 157 7.51 -14.43 -6.51
N TYR A 158 6.39 -14.95 -7.03
CA TYR A 158 5.39 -14.09 -7.65
C TYR A 158 4.74 -13.22 -6.58
N HIS A 159 4.34 -11.99 -6.91
CA HIS A 159 3.60 -11.16 -5.96
C HIS A 159 2.14 -11.62 -5.86
N PRO A 160 1.62 -12.01 -4.67
CA PRO A 160 0.21 -12.38 -4.48
C PRO A 160 -0.71 -11.14 -4.49
N PHE A 161 -0.81 -10.52 -5.67
CA PHE A 161 -1.50 -9.25 -5.88
C PHE A 161 -2.99 -9.34 -5.53
N ILE A 162 -3.43 -8.51 -4.58
CA ILE A 162 -4.83 -8.48 -4.10
C ILE A 162 -5.31 -9.86 -3.60
N LEU A 163 -4.43 -10.58 -2.93
CA LEU A 163 -4.74 -11.81 -2.20
C LEU A 163 -4.64 -11.57 -0.69
N LYS A 164 -5.76 -11.76 0.00
CA LYS A 164 -6.00 -11.29 1.36
C LYS A 164 -5.04 -11.92 2.37
N LYS A 165 -4.78 -13.23 2.24
CA LYS A 165 -4.05 -14.00 3.24
C LYS A 165 -2.59 -13.58 3.27
N SER A 166 -1.90 -13.60 2.13
CA SER A 166 -0.49 -13.24 2.01
C SER A 166 -0.24 -11.79 2.39
N LEU A 167 -1.04 -10.85 1.88
CA LEU A 167 -0.89 -9.43 2.20
C LEU A 167 -1.05 -9.17 3.70
N ALA A 168 -2.10 -9.73 4.33
CA ALA A 168 -2.30 -9.58 5.77
C ALA A 168 -1.20 -10.26 6.60
N SER A 169 -0.74 -11.46 6.21
CA SER A 169 0.37 -12.15 6.88
C SER A 169 1.66 -11.34 6.82
N ALA A 170 2.05 -10.87 5.62
CA ALA A 170 3.26 -10.08 5.42
C ALA A 170 3.30 -8.84 6.32
N SER A 171 2.21 -8.06 6.38
CA SER A 171 2.14 -6.88 7.23
C SER A 171 2.17 -7.21 8.72
N ILE A 172 1.43 -8.23 9.17
CA ILE A 172 1.39 -8.64 10.59
C ILE A 172 2.75 -9.15 11.06
N ASP A 173 3.36 -10.03 10.28
CA ASP A 173 4.64 -10.65 10.64
C ASP A 173 5.76 -9.62 10.59
N PHE A 174 5.69 -8.64 9.68
CA PHE A 174 6.59 -7.50 9.69
C PHE A 174 6.42 -6.62 10.94
N ILE A 175 5.18 -6.33 11.37
CA ILE A 175 4.92 -5.60 12.64
C ILE A 175 5.55 -6.34 13.83
N LYS A 176 5.42 -7.67 13.88
CA LYS A 176 6.01 -8.51 14.94
C LYS A 176 7.56 -8.49 14.88
N ALA A 177 8.13 -8.59 13.69
CA ALA A 177 9.58 -8.52 13.47
C ALA A 177 10.14 -7.16 13.92
N VAL A 178 9.48 -6.06 13.57
CA VAL A 178 9.89 -4.71 14.00
C VAL A 178 9.83 -4.54 15.51
N LYS A 179 8.80 -5.06 16.20
CA LYS A 179 8.76 -5.02 17.67
C LYS A 179 9.94 -5.74 18.31
N THR A 180 10.35 -6.87 17.73
CA THR A 180 11.54 -7.64 18.16
C THR A 180 12.81 -6.86 17.88
N PHE A 181 12.99 -6.39 16.64
CA PHE A 181 14.11 -5.55 16.21
C PHE A 181 14.28 -4.31 17.10
N ALA A 182 13.18 -3.62 17.42
CA ALA A 182 13.20 -2.45 18.26
C ALA A 182 13.66 -2.76 19.69
N THR A 183 13.21 -3.88 20.25
CA THR A 183 13.66 -4.36 21.57
C THR A 183 15.16 -4.63 21.57
N ASP A 184 15.66 -5.36 20.57
CA ASP A 184 17.07 -5.76 20.47
C ASP A 184 18.03 -4.58 20.25
N ASN A 185 17.53 -3.51 19.64
CA ASN A 185 18.28 -2.29 19.34
C ASN A 185 17.92 -1.10 20.25
N SER A 186 17.22 -1.35 21.37
CA SER A 186 16.85 -0.32 22.37
C SER A 186 16.05 0.86 21.79
N ILE A 187 15.29 0.62 20.73
CA ILE A 187 14.33 1.57 20.15
C ILE A 187 13.03 1.43 20.95
N LYS A 188 12.67 2.48 21.69
CA LYS A 188 11.46 2.46 22.51
C LYS A 188 10.23 2.71 21.64
N LEU A 189 9.41 1.68 21.45
CA LEU A 189 8.08 1.77 20.86
C LEU A 189 7.03 1.86 21.98
N ASN A 190 5.90 2.50 21.71
CA ASN A 190 4.74 2.49 22.61
C ASN A 190 3.65 1.54 22.06
N GLU A 191 2.53 1.41 22.78
CA GLU A 191 1.45 0.48 22.42
C GLU A 191 0.56 0.95 21.26
N GLN A 192 0.75 2.17 20.74
CA GLN A 192 -0.07 2.66 19.64
C GLN A 192 0.41 2.11 18.30
N LEU A 193 -0.47 1.35 17.67
CA LEU A 193 -0.35 0.90 16.29
C LEU A 193 -1.48 1.50 15.45
N PHE A 194 -1.12 2.20 14.38
CA PHE A 194 -2.03 2.67 13.35
C PHE A 194 -1.82 1.87 12.06
N LEU A 195 -2.88 1.64 11.29
CA LEU A 195 -2.80 0.94 10.00
C LEU A 195 -3.28 1.86 8.88
N THR A 196 -2.54 1.92 7.79
CA THR A 196 -2.91 2.66 6.59
C THR A 196 -2.26 2.02 5.36
N GLY A 197 -2.72 2.45 4.20
CA GLY A 197 -2.12 2.14 2.92
C GLY A 197 -2.96 2.73 1.81
N TYR A 198 -2.41 2.86 0.61
CA TYR A 198 -3.08 3.48 -0.54
C TYR A 198 -3.27 2.50 -1.69
N SER A 199 -4.44 2.52 -2.34
CA SER A 199 -4.77 1.64 -3.47
C SER A 199 -4.74 0.16 -3.04
N GLU A 200 -3.91 -0.69 -3.63
CA GLU A 200 -3.61 -2.03 -3.10
C GLU A 200 -3.27 -2.01 -1.61
N GLY A 201 -2.45 -1.05 -1.16
CA GLY A 201 -2.11 -0.90 0.25
C GLY A 201 -3.33 -0.56 1.12
N GLY A 202 -4.33 0.10 0.57
CA GLY A 202 -5.60 0.32 1.26
C GLY A 202 -6.35 -1.00 1.45
N TYR A 203 -6.36 -1.87 0.45
CA TYR A 203 -6.90 -3.21 0.57
C TYR A 203 -6.11 -4.05 1.60
N ALA A 204 -4.77 -4.04 1.53
CA ALA A 204 -3.89 -4.75 2.45
C ALA A 204 -4.08 -4.28 3.90
N ALA A 205 -4.14 -2.97 4.15
CA ALA A 205 -4.36 -2.42 5.49
C ALA A 205 -5.70 -2.87 6.10
N MET A 206 -6.76 -2.99 5.28
CA MET A 206 -8.05 -3.53 5.72
C MET A 206 -7.97 -5.04 6.01
N ALA A 207 -7.29 -5.80 5.15
CA ALA A 207 -7.04 -7.24 5.34
C ALA A 207 -6.26 -7.50 6.65
N THR A 208 -5.19 -6.73 6.86
CA THR A 208 -4.35 -6.73 8.06
C THR A 208 -5.19 -6.46 9.31
N LEU A 209 -6.04 -5.41 9.29
CA LEU A 209 -6.92 -5.13 10.42
C LEU A 209 -7.88 -6.29 10.71
N GLN A 210 -8.53 -6.82 9.68
CA GLN A 210 -9.47 -7.93 9.82
C GLN A 210 -8.81 -9.15 10.47
N LYS A 211 -7.59 -9.50 10.04
CA LYS A 211 -6.83 -10.63 10.59
C LYS A 211 -6.37 -10.36 12.02
N ILE A 212 -5.85 -9.16 12.32
CA ILE A 212 -5.47 -8.77 13.70
C ILE A 212 -6.66 -8.90 14.66
N GLU A 213 -7.84 -8.41 14.29
CA GLU A 213 -9.03 -8.48 15.15
C GLU A 213 -9.58 -9.90 15.33
N ALA A 214 -9.36 -10.77 14.34
CA ALA A 214 -9.75 -12.18 14.41
C ALA A 214 -8.83 -12.98 15.32
N GLU A 215 -7.52 -12.71 15.30
CA GLU A 215 -6.50 -13.45 16.07
C GLU A 215 -6.30 -12.88 17.49
N GLY A 216 -6.39 -11.56 17.66
CA GLY A 216 -6.31 -10.90 18.96
C GLY A 216 -4.90 -10.75 19.56
N GLU A 217 -3.84 -11.02 18.78
CA GLU A 217 -2.44 -10.91 19.25
C GLU A 217 -1.90 -9.47 19.25
N LEU A 218 -2.45 -8.62 18.39
CA LEU A 218 -2.10 -7.20 18.27
C LEU A 218 -3.32 -6.33 18.55
N THR A 219 -3.10 -5.10 19.01
CA THR A 219 -4.16 -4.11 19.21
C THR A 219 -3.91 -2.92 18.31
N VAL A 220 -4.93 -2.51 17.55
CA VAL A 220 -4.87 -1.37 16.64
C VAL A 220 -5.60 -0.18 17.25
N THR A 221 -4.95 0.98 17.26
CA THR A 221 -5.46 2.25 17.78
C THR A 221 -6.51 2.85 16.83
N MET A 222 -6.21 2.88 15.54
CA MET A 222 -7.10 3.32 14.47
C MET A 222 -6.56 2.81 13.13
N ALA A 223 -7.47 2.53 12.19
CA ALA A 223 -7.11 2.24 10.81
C ALA A 223 -7.67 3.30 9.87
N ALA A 224 -6.88 3.70 8.87
CA ALA A 224 -7.32 4.56 7.78
C ALA A 224 -6.94 3.96 6.41
N PRO A 225 -7.58 2.85 5.98
CA PRO A 225 -7.39 2.31 4.64
C PRO A 225 -7.78 3.35 3.57
N MET A 226 -6.96 3.51 2.53
CA MET A 226 -7.19 4.57 1.53
C MET A 226 -7.36 4.03 0.12
N ALA A 227 -8.45 4.43 -0.55
CA ALA A 227 -8.73 4.12 -1.96
C ALA A 227 -8.55 2.65 -2.38
N GLY A 228 -8.85 1.69 -1.49
CA GLY A 228 -8.64 0.26 -1.75
C GLY A 228 -9.83 -0.45 -2.41
N PRO A 229 -9.59 -1.50 -3.22
CA PRO A 229 -10.66 -2.32 -3.80
C PRO A 229 -11.25 -3.31 -2.77
N TYR A 230 -11.99 -2.82 -1.78
CA TYR A 230 -12.46 -3.65 -0.64
C TYR A 230 -13.51 -4.71 -1.00
N ASP A 231 -14.37 -4.42 -1.97
CA ASP A 231 -15.35 -5.36 -2.55
C ASP A 231 -14.87 -5.77 -3.94
N LEU A 232 -14.14 -6.89 -3.98
CA LEU A 232 -13.53 -7.38 -5.21
C LEU A 232 -14.56 -7.98 -6.16
N ASN A 233 -15.68 -8.49 -5.64
CA ASN A 233 -16.74 -9.00 -6.49
C ASN A 233 -17.39 -7.85 -7.28
N VAL A 234 -17.80 -6.76 -6.61
CA VAL A 234 -18.34 -5.58 -7.30
C VAL A 234 -17.30 -4.96 -8.24
N THR A 235 -16.03 -4.90 -7.82
CA THR A 235 -14.93 -4.40 -8.66
C THR A 235 -14.77 -5.24 -9.93
N ALA A 236 -14.75 -6.58 -9.82
CA ALA A 236 -14.63 -7.49 -10.96
C ALA A 236 -15.82 -7.36 -11.92
N PHE A 237 -17.05 -7.29 -11.41
CA PHE A 237 -18.23 -7.00 -12.24
C PHE A 237 -18.10 -5.67 -12.96
N GLY A 238 -17.64 -4.63 -12.29
CA GLY A 238 -17.42 -3.30 -12.85
C GLY A 238 -16.44 -3.32 -14.02
N VAL A 239 -15.26 -3.91 -13.81
CA VAL A 239 -14.19 -4.02 -14.82
C VAL A 239 -14.62 -4.86 -16.01
N LEU A 240 -15.09 -6.09 -15.78
CA LEU A 240 -15.43 -7.03 -16.86
C LEU A 240 -16.62 -6.57 -17.71
N SER A 241 -17.42 -5.62 -17.20
CA SER A 241 -18.53 -5.00 -17.94
C SER A 241 -18.09 -3.83 -18.84
N GLN A 242 -16.87 -3.31 -18.69
CA GLN A 242 -16.37 -2.24 -19.54
C GLN A 242 -15.73 -2.80 -20.82
N PRO A 243 -15.85 -2.10 -21.96
CA PRO A 243 -15.17 -2.53 -23.19
C PRO A 243 -13.64 -2.35 -23.12
N THR A 244 -13.17 -1.45 -22.26
CA THR A 244 -11.76 -1.10 -22.13
C THR A 244 -11.32 -1.00 -20.68
N LEU A 245 -10.07 -1.34 -20.44
CA LEU A 245 -9.34 -1.23 -19.18
C LEU A 245 -8.67 0.14 -19.09
N SER A 246 -8.80 0.80 -17.95
CA SER A 246 -8.07 2.04 -17.64
C SER A 246 -6.58 1.75 -17.41
N VAL A 247 -6.28 0.67 -16.68
CA VAL A 247 -4.91 0.23 -16.37
C VAL A 247 -4.80 -1.28 -16.67
N PRO A 248 -4.30 -1.67 -17.85
CA PRO A 248 -4.28 -3.08 -18.26
C PRO A 248 -3.32 -3.93 -17.40
N SER A 249 -2.19 -3.38 -16.96
CA SER A 249 -1.24 -4.08 -16.07
C SER A 249 -1.87 -4.55 -14.75
N PHE A 250 -2.71 -3.73 -14.11
CA PHE A 250 -3.38 -4.13 -12.87
C PHE A 250 -4.30 -5.34 -13.09
N MET A 251 -5.05 -5.35 -14.19
CA MET A 251 -5.97 -6.45 -14.49
C MET A 251 -5.22 -7.71 -14.94
N ALA A 252 -4.11 -7.54 -15.67
CA ALA A 252 -3.22 -8.64 -16.01
C ALA A 252 -2.59 -9.25 -14.75
N ASN A 253 -2.21 -8.42 -13.77
CA ASN A 253 -1.66 -8.89 -12.49
C ASN A 253 -2.71 -9.65 -11.67
N ILE A 254 -3.98 -9.21 -11.63
CA ILE A 254 -5.08 -10.01 -11.05
C ILE A 254 -5.17 -11.38 -11.73
N GLY A 255 -5.18 -11.40 -13.07
CA GLY A 255 -5.24 -12.65 -13.83
C GLY A 255 -4.06 -13.58 -13.56
N TYR A 256 -2.87 -13.01 -13.41
CA TYR A 256 -1.64 -13.75 -13.09
C TYR A 256 -1.65 -14.29 -11.66
N ALA A 257 -1.78 -13.41 -10.65
CA ALA A 257 -1.73 -13.78 -9.24
C ALA A 257 -2.85 -14.76 -8.84
N TYR A 258 -4.09 -14.55 -9.34
CA TYR A 258 -5.18 -15.51 -9.09
C TYR A 258 -5.01 -16.79 -9.90
N GLY A 259 -4.33 -16.73 -11.06
CA GLY A 259 -3.96 -17.92 -11.82
C GLY A 259 -3.03 -18.82 -11.01
N GLU A 260 -1.95 -18.25 -10.48
CA GLU A 260 -0.99 -18.94 -9.61
C GLU A 260 -1.67 -19.48 -8.34
N ALA A 261 -2.30 -18.62 -7.54
CA ALA A 261 -2.87 -18.98 -6.24
C ALA A 261 -4.02 -20.01 -6.30
N TYR A 262 -4.79 -20.04 -7.40
CA TYR A 262 -5.91 -20.97 -7.56
C TYR A 262 -5.63 -22.12 -8.54
N GLY A 263 -4.35 -22.30 -8.93
CA GLY A 263 -3.88 -23.38 -9.79
C GLY A 263 -4.58 -23.41 -11.15
N LYS A 264 -4.71 -22.25 -11.80
CA LYS A 264 -5.34 -22.09 -13.11
C LYS A 264 -4.31 -21.80 -14.18
N GLU A 265 -4.43 -22.53 -15.29
CA GLU A 265 -3.65 -22.27 -16.49
C GLU A 265 -3.91 -20.85 -17.00
N LEU A 266 -2.86 -20.03 -17.10
CA LEU A 266 -2.98 -18.61 -17.39
C LEU A 266 -3.67 -18.33 -18.74
N SER A 267 -3.43 -19.18 -19.74
CA SER A 267 -4.07 -19.11 -21.06
C SER A 267 -5.58 -19.33 -21.05
N THR A 268 -6.14 -19.83 -19.95
CA THR A 268 -7.60 -19.94 -19.77
C THR A 268 -8.22 -18.63 -19.27
N ILE A 269 -7.41 -17.75 -18.67
CA ILE A 269 -7.81 -16.47 -18.08
C ILE A 269 -7.48 -15.33 -19.03
N ILE A 270 -6.24 -15.30 -19.51
CA ILE A 270 -5.64 -14.24 -20.32
C ILE A 270 -5.38 -14.75 -21.73
N ASN A 271 -5.70 -13.96 -22.75
CA ASN A 271 -5.42 -14.32 -24.15
C ASN A 271 -3.91 -14.30 -24.47
N GLU A 272 -3.51 -15.09 -25.45
CA GLU A 272 -2.20 -14.92 -26.10
C GLU A 272 -2.19 -13.69 -27.02
N PRO A 273 -1.04 -12.99 -27.18
CA PRO A 273 0.28 -13.33 -26.66
C PRO A 273 0.54 -12.86 -25.22
N TYR A 274 -0.47 -12.30 -24.52
CA TYR A 274 -0.26 -11.65 -23.23
C TYR A 274 0.04 -12.67 -22.12
N ALA A 275 -0.67 -13.79 -22.09
CA ALA A 275 -0.48 -14.84 -21.08
C ALA A 275 0.98 -15.30 -21.01
N SER A 276 1.58 -15.67 -22.14
CA SER A 276 2.98 -16.13 -22.18
C SER A 276 4.01 -15.05 -21.79
N LYS A 277 3.63 -13.77 -21.79
CA LYS A 277 4.53 -12.66 -21.39
C LYS A 277 4.50 -12.37 -19.89
N LEU A 278 3.40 -12.64 -19.19
CA LEU A 278 3.19 -12.15 -17.81
C LEU A 278 4.29 -12.58 -16.83
N PRO A 279 4.78 -13.85 -16.82
CA PRO A 279 5.85 -14.24 -15.90
C PRO A 279 7.12 -13.41 -16.05
N THR A 280 7.44 -12.92 -17.26
CA THR A 280 8.59 -12.03 -17.50
C THR A 280 8.24 -10.57 -17.25
N LEU A 281 7.02 -10.14 -17.57
CA LEU A 281 6.60 -8.76 -17.30
C LEU A 281 6.50 -8.46 -15.80
N PHE A 282 6.26 -9.48 -14.96
CA PHE A 282 6.02 -9.35 -13.53
C PHE A 282 7.13 -9.97 -12.65
N ASP A 283 8.34 -10.20 -13.19
CA ASP A 283 9.48 -10.75 -12.43
C ASP A 283 10.24 -9.72 -11.57
N GLY A 284 9.71 -8.50 -11.45
CA GLY A 284 10.34 -7.41 -10.72
C GLY A 284 11.37 -6.61 -11.54
N SER A 285 11.67 -6.98 -12.79
CA SER A 285 12.71 -6.29 -13.59
C SER A 285 12.19 -5.12 -14.43
N ILE A 286 10.87 -5.00 -14.62
CA ILE A 286 10.26 -4.05 -15.55
C ILE A 286 9.32 -3.10 -14.82
N ALA A 287 9.46 -1.80 -15.07
CA ALA A 287 8.56 -0.78 -14.55
C ALA A 287 7.23 -0.74 -15.34
N ARG A 288 6.15 -0.32 -14.68
CA ARG A 288 4.79 -0.34 -15.24
C ARG A 288 4.66 0.40 -16.58
N ASP A 289 5.37 1.51 -16.75
CA ASP A 289 5.35 2.32 -17.98
C ASP A 289 5.88 1.56 -19.21
N LEU A 290 6.70 0.54 -18.98
CA LEU A 290 7.19 -0.38 -20.01
C LEU A 290 6.30 -1.63 -20.15
N ILE A 291 5.56 -2.01 -19.11
CA ILE A 291 4.61 -3.14 -19.12
C ILE A 291 3.32 -2.78 -19.87
N ASP A 292 2.70 -1.64 -19.54
CA ASP A 292 1.39 -1.26 -20.08
C ASP A 292 1.33 -1.28 -21.62
N PRO A 293 2.36 -0.81 -22.37
CA PRO A 293 2.40 -0.90 -23.83
C PRO A 293 2.46 -2.32 -24.40
N GLU A 294 2.88 -3.32 -23.61
CA GLU A 294 2.95 -4.74 -24.03
C GLU A 294 1.59 -5.45 -23.94
N LEU A 295 0.58 -4.80 -23.34
CA LEU A 295 -0.74 -5.33 -23.06
C LEU A 295 -1.82 -4.61 -23.90
N THR A 296 -2.96 -5.29 -24.12
CA THR A 296 -4.15 -4.65 -24.72
C THR A 296 -4.95 -3.89 -23.67
N THR A 297 -5.57 -2.79 -24.09
CA THR A 297 -6.56 -2.07 -23.27
C THR A 297 -7.97 -2.61 -23.47
N LYS A 298 -8.22 -3.55 -24.39
CA LYS A 298 -9.53 -4.18 -24.53
C LYS A 298 -9.75 -5.18 -23.40
N THR A 299 -10.92 -5.14 -22.78
CA THR A 299 -11.18 -5.96 -21.58
C THR A 299 -11.21 -7.46 -21.89
N ALA A 300 -12.10 -7.88 -22.79
CA ALA A 300 -12.32 -9.29 -23.10
C ALA A 300 -12.73 -9.48 -24.58
N GLY A 301 -12.71 -10.72 -25.05
CA GLY A 301 -12.98 -11.08 -26.45
C GLY A 301 -11.72 -11.60 -27.16
N ASP A 302 -11.78 -11.82 -28.47
CA ASP A 302 -10.65 -12.39 -29.24
C ASP A 302 -9.40 -11.49 -29.25
N ASP A 303 -9.58 -10.19 -29.03
CA ASP A 303 -8.52 -9.16 -28.97
C ASP A 303 -8.44 -8.46 -27.60
N GLY A 304 -9.16 -9.00 -26.61
CA GLY A 304 -9.17 -8.54 -25.22
C GLY A 304 -8.04 -9.12 -24.40
N LEU A 305 -7.84 -8.57 -23.19
CA LEU A 305 -6.89 -9.10 -22.23
C LEU A 305 -7.39 -10.45 -21.70
N PHE A 306 -8.64 -10.48 -21.21
CA PHE A 306 -9.28 -11.70 -20.73
C PHE A 306 -9.89 -12.51 -21.88
N THR A 307 -9.84 -13.84 -21.76
CA THR A 307 -10.48 -14.71 -22.75
C THR A 307 -12.00 -14.50 -22.76
N ALA A 308 -12.64 -14.66 -23.93
CA ALA A 308 -14.10 -14.57 -24.04
C ALA A 308 -14.80 -15.60 -23.14
N THR A 309 -14.23 -16.80 -23.02
CA THR A 309 -14.74 -17.88 -22.17
C THR A 309 -14.66 -17.53 -20.69
N PHE A 310 -13.53 -16.98 -20.23
CA PHE A 310 -13.37 -16.56 -18.84
C PHE A 310 -14.39 -15.49 -18.46
N ALA A 311 -14.47 -14.41 -19.24
CA ALA A 311 -15.41 -13.33 -18.98
C ALA A 311 -16.88 -13.82 -19.07
N GLY A 312 -17.20 -14.61 -20.09
CA GLY A 312 -18.54 -15.18 -20.27
C GLY A 312 -18.97 -16.07 -19.11
N ASN A 313 -18.09 -16.96 -18.65
CA ASN A 313 -18.39 -17.87 -17.53
C ASN A 313 -18.51 -17.13 -16.20
N PHE A 314 -17.73 -16.08 -15.98
CA PHE A 314 -17.88 -15.20 -14.82
C PHE A 314 -19.31 -14.63 -14.72
N PHE A 315 -19.85 -14.09 -15.81
CA PHE A 315 -21.22 -13.55 -15.80
C PHE A 315 -22.30 -14.64 -15.76
N ALA A 316 -22.04 -15.81 -16.34
CA ALA A 316 -23.02 -16.88 -16.47
C ALA A 316 -23.23 -17.70 -15.19
N SER A 317 -22.23 -17.79 -14.31
CA SER A 317 -22.30 -18.67 -13.13
C SER A 317 -21.74 -18.01 -11.87
N SER A 318 -22.51 -18.04 -10.78
CA SER A 318 -22.01 -17.67 -9.44
C SER A 318 -21.04 -18.68 -8.84
N GLU A 319 -21.03 -19.91 -9.35
CA GLU A 319 -20.09 -20.98 -8.97
C GLU A 319 -18.82 -20.96 -9.83
N HIS A 320 -18.63 -19.93 -10.66
CA HIS A 320 -17.37 -19.77 -11.38
C HIS A 320 -16.24 -19.52 -10.38
N TRP A 321 -15.14 -20.28 -10.48
CA TRP A 321 -14.04 -20.26 -9.52
C TRP A 321 -13.54 -18.84 -9.20
N PHE A 322 -13.44 -17.97 -10.22
CA PHE A 322 -12.94 -16.61 -10.02
C PHE A 322 -13.93 -15.75 -9.22
N ARG A 323 -15.25 -16.02 -9.33
CA ARG A 323 -16.26 -15.35 -8.51
C ARG A 323 -16.15 -15.75 -7.05
N GLU A 324 -15.94 -17.03 -6.79
CA GLU A 324 -15.69 -17.53 -5.43
C GLU A 324 -14.40 -16.92 -4.87
N ALA A 325 -13.33 -16.91 -5.66
CA ALA A 325 -12.04 -16.34 -5.28
C ALA A 325 -12.10 -14.85 -4.92
N VAL A 326 -12.78 -14.01 -5.72
CA VAL A 326 -12.91 -12.58 -5.39
C VAL A 326 -13.84 -12.33 -4.20
N VAL A 327 -14.83 -13.18 -3.96
CA VAL A 327 -15.63 -13.12 -2.73
C VAL A 327 -14.79 -13.50 -1.52
N GLU A 328 -14.02 -14.58 -1.61
CA GLU A 328 -13.10 -15.04 -0.56
C GLU A 328 -12.09 -13.95 -0.16
N ASN A 329 -11.54 -13.25 -1.15
CA ASN A 329 -10.55 -12.19 -0.95
C ASN A 329 -11.16 -10.82 -0.64
N SER A 330 -12.49 -10.65 -0.67
CA SER A 330 -13.09 -9.38 -0.29
C SER A 330 -12.91 -9.06 1.21
N VAL A 331 -12.68 -7.78 1.52
CA VAL A 331 -12.36 -7.27 2.88
C VAL A 331 -13.36 -6.25 3.40
N HIS A 332 -14.54 -6.13 2.77
CA HIS A 332 -15.55 -5.14 3.11
C HIS A 332 -16.67 -5.65 4.04
N ALA A 333 -16.93 -6.97 4.06
CA ALA A 333 -18.12 -7.56 4.69
C ALA A 333 -17.82 -8.18 6.07
N TRP A 334 -17.53 -7.33 7.06
CA TRP A 334 -17.30 -7.73 8.45
C TRP A 334 -17.52 -6.55 9.41
N VAL A 335 -17.43 -6.79 10.72
CA VAL A 335 -17.70 -5.78 11.75
C VAL A 335 -16.39 -5.40 12.46
N PRO A 336 -15.71 -4.31 12.06
CA PRO A 336 -14.53 -3.82 12.78
C PRO A 336 -14.90 -3.31 14.17
N LYS A 337 -14.07 -3.68 15.15
CA LYS A 337 -14.09 -3.15 16.52
C LYS A 337 -13.22 -1.90 16.63
N THR A 338 -12.14 -1.83 15.86
CA THR A 338 -11.28 -0.65 15.75
C THR A 338 -11.96 0.43 14.91
N SER A 339 -11.77 1.70 15.27
CA SER A 339 -12.22 2.83 14.46
C SER A 339 -11.61 2.79 13.05
N VAL A 340 -12.46 2.82 12.02
CA VAL A 340 -12.05 2.82 10.61
C VAL A 340 -12.42 4.14 9.94
N ARG A 341 -11.47 4.69 9.18
CA ARG A 341 -11.64 5.90 8.36
C ARG A 341 -11.26 5.57 6.93
N LEU A 342 -12.24 5.27 6.08
CA LEU A 342 -12.00 4.99 4.67
C LEU A 342 -11.68 6.32 3.97
N VAL A 343 -10.44 6.56 3.58
CA VAL A 343 -10.04 7.84 2.96
C VAL A 343 -10.02 7.69 1.44
N HIS A 344 -10.76 8.53 0.72
CA HIS A 344 -10.89 8.35 -0.74
C HIS A 344 -11.25 9.67 -1.44
N CYS A 345 -10.78 9.85 -2.68
CA CYS A 345 -11.16 10.96 -3.55
C CYS A 345 -12.37 10.62 -4.43
N LYS A 346 -13.21 11.62 -4.70
CA LYS A 346 -14.51 11.40 -5.36
C LYS A 346 -14.41 11.11 -6.85
N SER A 347 -13.37 11.59 -7.50
CA SER A 347 -13.13 11.42 -8.94
C SER A 347 -12.09 10.36 -9.26
N ASP A 348 -11.84 9.44 -8.32
CA ASP A 348 -10.98 8.29 -8.55
C ASP A 348 -11.45 7.46 -9.76
N ASP A 349 -10.58 7.39 -10.75
CA ASP A 349 -10.78 6.80 -12.07
C ASP A 349 -10.20 5.37 -12.20
N VAL A 350 -9.57 4.87 -11.13
CA VAL A 350 -9.02 3.52 -11.06
C VAL A 350 -9.86 2.66 -10.12
N ILE A 351 -10.08 3.11 -8.88
CA ILE A 351 -10.90 2.46 -7.88
C ILE A 351 -12.09 3.38 -7.59
N PRO A 352 -13.29 3.10 -8.13
CA PRO A 352 -14.42 4.02 -7.98
C PRO A 352 -14.74 4.32 -6.52
N TYR A 353 -14.98 5.59 -6.19
CA TYR A 353 -15.38 6.05 -4.85
C TYR A 353 -16.56 5.26 -4.25
N GLY A 354 -17.45 4.75 -5.12
CA GLY A 354 -18.56 3.89 -4.74
C GLY A 354 -18.15 2.61 -3.99
N ILE A 355 -16.94 2.08 -4.19
CA ILE A 355 -16.44 0.90 -3.46
C ILE A 355 -16.29 1.23 -1.96
N ALA A 356 -15.74 2.40 -1.63
CA ALA A 356 -15.65 2.83 -0.23
C ALA A 356 -17.04 3.14 0.37
N GLN A 357 -17.97 3.68 -0.42
CA GLN A 357 -19.36 3.90 0.01
C GLN A 357 -20.08 2.58 0.34
N ILE A 358 -19.92 1.57 -0.53
CA ILE A 358 -20.46 0.23 -0.30
C ILE A 358 -19.83 -0.38 0.96
N THR A 359 -18.53 -0.24 1.12
CA THR A 359 -17.80 -0.78 2.29
C THR A 359 -18.31 -0.17 3.60
N GLU A 360 -18.37 1.16 3.69
CA GLU A 360 -18.93 1.85 4.86
C GLU A 360 -20.37 1.40 5.15
N GLY A 361 -21.21 1.38 4.10
CA GLY A 361 -22.61 0.99 4.22
C GLY A 361 -22.78 -0.45 4.71
N THR A 362 -22.01 -1.39 4.17
CA THR A 362 -22.03 -2.81 4.55
C THR A 362 -21.59 -2.99 6.01
N MET A 363 -20.45 -2.41 6.41
CA MET A 363 -19.96 -2.53 7.78
C MET A 363 -20.96 -1.96 8.79
N LYS A 364 -21.55 -0.78 8.51
CA LYS A 364 -22.60 -0.18 9.35
C LYS A 364 -23.86 -1.05 9.42
N ALA A 365 -24.30 -1.61 8.29
CA ALA A 365 -25.45 -2.50 8.24
C ALA A 365 -25.22 -3.80 9.04
N MET A 366 -23.97 -4.26 9.11
CA MET A 366 -23.57 -5.41 9.94
C MET A 366 -23.37 -5.06 11.42
N GLY A 367 -23.41 -3.78 11.79
CA GLY A 367 -23.37 -3.31 13.18
C GLY A 367 -22.06 -2.68 13.63
N ALA A 368 -21.18 -2.28 12.72
CA ALA A 368 -19.94 -1.57 13.07
C ALA A 368 -20.25 -0.19 13.67
N GLU A 369 -19.65 0.10 14.83
CA GLU A 369 -19.97 1.32 15.61
C GLU A 369 -19.27 2.56 15.08
N ASP A 370 -18.02 2.44 14.60
CA ASP A 370 -17.17 3.58 14.24
C ASP A 370 -16.42 3.39 12.91
N VAL A 371 -17.21 3.34 11.83
CA VAL A 371 -16.69 3.36 10.45
C VAL A 371 -17.19 4.63 9.76
N ALA A 372 -16.29 5.36 9.09
CA ALA A 372 -16.68 6.53 8.31
C ALA A 372 -15.88 6.67 7.02
N LEU A 373 -16.56 7.03 5.93
CA LEU A 373 -15.92 7.45 4.68
C LEU A 373 -15.54 8.94 4.76
N ILE A 374 -14.28 9.23 4.46
CA ILE A 374 -13.66 10.54 4.52
C ILE A 374 -13.29 10.99 3.09
N PRO A 375 -14.10 11.85 2.46
CA PRO A 375 -13.75 12.44 1.17
C PRO A 375 -12.59 13.41 1.33
N VAL A 376 -11.46 13.13 0.67
CA VAL A 376 -10.22 13.91 0.79
C VAL A 376 -10.44 15.37 0.40
N GLU A 377 -11.06 15.61 -0.76
CA GLU A 377 -11.19 16.95 -1.32
C GLU A 377 -12.09 17.82 -0.46
N ALA A 378 -13.19 17.27 0.05
CA ALA A 378 -14.08 17.97 0.97
C ALA A 378 -13.41 18.30 2.31
N THR A 379 -12.56 17.39 2.81
CA THR A 379 -11.89 17.55 4.10
C THR A 379 -10.75 18.56 4.05
N LEU A 380 -10.02 18.59 2.93
CA LEU A 380 -8.93 19.53 2.71
C LEU A 380 -9.38 20.85 2.05
N GLY A 381 -10.64 20.95 1.62
CA GLY A 381 -11.17 22.13 0.92
C GLY A 381 -10.54 22.34 -0.46
N LEU A 382 -10.25 21.25 -1.18
CA LEU A 382 -9.70 21.34 -2.53
C LEU A 382 -10.77 21.88 -3.52
N PRO A 383 -10.38 22.71 -4.49
CA PRO A 383 -11.32 23.38 -5.38
C PRO A 383 -11.96 22.45 -6.41
N GLU A 384 -11.32 21.33 -6.70
CA GLU A 384 -11.74 20.34 -7.70
C GLU A 384 -11.59 18.93 -7.12
N THR A 385 -12.38 18.00 -7.65
CA THR A 385 -12.20 16.57 -7.37
C THR A 385 -11.02 16.04 -8.19
N ILE A 386 -10.30 15.06 -7.64
CA ILE A 386 -9.03 14.58 -8.21
C ILE A 386 -9.07 13.07 -8.48
N GLY A 387 -8.26 12.63 -9.44
CA GLY A 387 -8.13 11.24 -9.86
C GLY A 387 -7.31 10.39 -8.89
N HIS A 388 -7.17 9.10 -9.21
CA HIS A 388 -6.54 8.13 -8.31
C HIS A 388 -5.08 8.49 -7.98
N SER A 389 -4.31 8.90 -8.99
CA SER A 389 -2.88 9.16 -8.84
C SER A 389 -2.62 10.45 -8.04
N GLU A 390 -3.39 11.50 -8.33
CA GLU A 390 -3.29 12.79 -7.67
C GLU A 390 -3.77 12.73 -6.21
N CYS A 391 -4.65 11.78 -5.89
CA CYS A 391 -5.25 11.64 -4.57
C CYS A 391 -4.29 11.10 -3.50
N GLY A 392 -3.25 10.34 -3.88
CA GLY A 392 -2.36 9.68 -2.92
C GLY A 392 -1.70 10.63 -1.92
N THR A 393 -1.05 11.70 -2.40
CA THR A 393 -0.37 12.68 -1.53
C THR A 393 -1.33 13.38 -0.55
N PRO A 394 -2.44 14.01 -0.99
CA PRO A 394 -3.38 14.65 -0.06
C PRO A 394 -4.05 13.64 0.88
N ALA A 395 -4.31 12.39 0.45
CA ALA A 395 -4.82 11.34 1.33
C ALA A 395 -3.83 11.03 2.46
N TYR A 396 -2.54 10.85 2.16
CA TYR A 396 -1.50 10.65 3.18
C TYR A 396 -1.34 11.84 4.12
N GLN A 397 -1.44 13.08 3.62
CA GLN A 397 -1.41 14.28 4.47
C GLN A 397 -2.56 14.29 5.47
N LEU A 398 -3.77 13.99 4.99
CA LEU A 398 -4.97 13.92 5.81
C LEU A 398 -4.86 12.80 6.87
N THR A 399 -4.46 11.60 6.46
CA THR A 399 -4.30 10.44 7.34
C THR A 399 -3.21 10.66 8.39
N THR A 400 -2.06 11.22 8.00
CA THR A 400 -0.97 11.57 8.93
C THR A 400 -1.47 12.53 10.01
N LYS A 401 -2.22 13.57 9.61
CA LYS A 401 -2.81 14.51 10.55
C LYS A 401 -3.82 13.83 11.48
N MET A 402 -4.68 12.98 10.95
CA MET A 402 -5.70 12.26 11.71
C MET A 402 -5.06 11.35 12.78
N PHE A 403 -4.04 10.59 12.41
CA PHE A 403 -3.29 9.77 13.37
C PHE A 403 -2.57 10.62 14.42
N ALA A 404 -1.99 11.76 14.03
CA ALA A 404 -1.35 12.67 14.99
C ALA A 404 -2.36 13.25 15.99
N ASP A 405 -3.57 13.58 15.55
CA ASP A 405 -4.63 14.06 16.43
C ASP A 405 -5.07 12.96 17.43
N VAL A 406 -5.19 11.70 16.98
CA VAL A 406 -5.50 10.55 17.85
C VAL A 406 -4.36 10.25 18.83
N ARG A 407 -3.11 10.25 18.35
CA ARG A 407 -1.90 10.11 19.19
C ARG A 407 -1.91 11.14 20.32
N LYS A 408 -2.11 12.41 19.97
CA LYS A 408 -2.15 13.50 20.95
C LYS A 408 -3.29 13.34 21.96
N ALA A 409 -4.48 12.92 21.51
CA ALA A 409 -5.64 12.75 22.37
C ALA A 409 -5.46 11.62 23.40
N THR A 410 -4.67 10.61 23.08
CA THR A 410 -4.53 9.37 23.88
C THR A 410 -3.27 9.35 24.75
N ILE A 411 -2.15 9.88 24.26
CA ILE A 411 -0.86 9.88 25.00
C ILE A 411 -0.28 11.28 25.23
N GLY A 412 -1.00 12.35 24.85
CA GLY A 412 -0.62 13.73 25.13
C GLY A 412 0.48 14.32 24.25
N TYR A 413 0.91 13.59 23.20
CA TYR A 413 1.98 13.99 22.28
C TYR A 413 1.54 14.13 20.82
#